data_AF-A0A3B3URZ6-F1
#
_entry.id   AF-A0A3B3URZ6-F1
#
_cell.length_a   1.000
_cell.length_b   1.000
_cell.length_c   1.000
_cell.angle_alpha   90.00
_cell.angle_beta   90.00
_cell.angle_gamma   90.00
#
_symmetry.space_group_name_H-M   'P 1'
#
loop_
_entity.id
_entity.type
_entity.pdbx_description
1 polymer ?
#
loop_
_entity_poly.entity_id
_entity_poly.type
_entity_poly.pdbx_seq_one_letter_code
_entity_poly.pdbx_strand_id
1 'polypeptide(L)'
;MNIGFNESLKEYDYDCFAFSDVDLVPIDDRNLYRCSDHPRHLSVAIDKFNYILSSKTAFGGVSLLTQQQFLKVNGFSNTFWGWGGEDDDLYNRIIHRGMSITRPDAQIAKYKMIKHGRDLHNEVNPENAVKTQKTAENIDTDGLNSLNFTVKEIMKDVLYTLISVDVRIKTLYLDTDKEKTP
;
A
#
# COMPACT_ATOMS: atom_id res chain seq x y z
N MET A 1 -3.40 -3.53 -0.50
CA MET A 1 -3.80 -2.19 -0.99
C MET A 1 -4.53 -2.24 -2.34
N ASN A 2 -3.93 -2.82 -3.40
CA ASN A 2 -4.58 -2.98 -4.71
C ASN A 2 -5.98 -3.60 -4.66
N ILE A 3 -6.19 -4.61 -3.82
CA ILE A 3 -7.50 -5.26 -3.64
C ILE A 3 -8.54 -4.27 -3.12
N GLY A 4 -8.19 -3.45 -2.12
CA GLY A 4 -9.09 -2.43 -1.58
C GLY A 4 -9.50 -1.39 -2.62
N PHE A 5 -8.57 -0.98 -3.49
CA PHE A 5 -8.88 -0.12 -4.64
C PHE A 5 -9.90 -0.77 -5.58
N ASN A 6 -9.68 -2.03 -5.99
CA ASN A 6 -10.60 -2.72 -6.89
C ASN A 6 -11.98 -2.99 -6.27
N GLU A 7 -12.04 -3.43 -5.01
CA GLU A 7 -13.31 -3.77 -4.37
C GLU A 7 -14.14 -2.54 -3.98
N SER A 8 -13.50 -1.45 -3.54
CA SER A 8 -14.23 -0.22 -3.21
C SER A 8 -14.92 0.40 -4.43
N LEU A 9 -14.30 0.31 -5.62
CA LEU A 9 -14.90 0.76 -6.88
C LEU A 9 -16.13 -0.05 -7.31
N LYS A 10 -16.38 -1.23 -6.74
CA LYS A 10 -17.62 -1.97 -6.96
C LYS A 10 -18.79 -1.45 -6.12
N GLU A 11 -18.48 -0.72 -5.05
CA GLU A 11 -19.47 -0.21 -4.10
C GLU A 11 -19.87 1.23 -4.44
N TYR A 12 -18.92 2.04 -4.93
CA TYR A 12 -19.17 3.43 -5.29
C TYR A 12 -18.10 3.96 -6.24
N ASP A 13 -18.43 5.02 -7.00
CA ASP A 13 -17.52 5.73 -7.89
C ASP A 13 -16.56 6.64 -7.11
N TYR A 14 -15.71 6.04 -6.28
CA TYR A 14 -14.66 6.76 -5.54
C TYR A 14 -13.61 7.33 -6.50
N ASP A 15 -13.30 8.61 -6.34
CA ASP A 15 -12.30 9.34 -7.14
C ASP A 15 -10.98 9.56 -6.37
N CYS A 16 -10.97 9.32 -5.06
CA CYS A 16 -9.84 9.48 -4.17
C CYS A 16 -9.67 8.29 -3.22
N PHE A 17 -8.44 7.81 -3.08
CA PHE A 17 -8.09 6.64 -2.28
C PHE A 17 -7.04 7.02 -1.25
N ALA A 18 -7.34 6.74 0.03
CA ALA A 18 -6.40 6.84 1.13
C ALA A 18 -5.92 5.44 1.53
N PHE A 19 -4.62 5.24 1.49
CA PHE A 19 -3.94 4.06 2.02
C PHE A 19 -3.35 4.48 3.37
N SER A 20 -3.87 3.91 4.45
CA SER A 20 -3.55 4.31 5.83
C SER A 20 -3.20 3.09 6.65
N ASP A 21 -2.06 3.14 7.34
CA ASP A 21 -1.76 2.23 8.42
C ASP A 21 -2.79 2.41 9.53
N VAL A 22 -3.24 1.28 10.11
CA VAL A 22 -4.28 1.25 11.15
C VAL A 22 -3.80 1.82 12.49
N ASP A 23 -2.49 1.89 12.69
CA ASP A 23 -1.84 2.35 13.91
C ASP A 23 -1.42 3.83 13.84
N LEU A 24 -1.64 4.52 12.73
CA LEU A 24 -1.32 5.94 12.58
C LEU A 24 -2.56 6.82 12.71
N VAL A 25 -2.59 7.65 13.76
CA VAL A 25 -3.71 8.57 14.04
C VAL A 25 -3.24 10.02 13.87
N PRO A 26 -3.90 10.84 13.01
CA PRO A 26 -3.59 12.25 12.90
C PRO A 26 -3.97 12.98 14.19
N ILE A 27 -3.14 13.91 14.64
CA ILE A 27 -3.40 14.68 15.88
C ILE A 27 -3.84 16.13 15.61
N ASP A 28 -4.06 16.47 14.34
CA ASP A 28 -4.50 17.79 13.90
C ASP A 28 -5.52 17.64 12.77
N ASP A 29 -6.72 18.19 12.96
CA ASP A 29 -7.86 18.05 12.05
C ASP A 29 -7.72 18.90 10.77
N ARG A 30 -6.73 19.80 10.72
CA ARG A 30 -6.38 20.56 9.51
C ARG A 30 -5.64 19.68 8.49
N ASN A 31 -5.20 18.48 8.87
CA ASN A 31 -4.60 17.53 7.95
C ASN A 31 -5.67 16.76 7.14
N LEU A 32 -6.22 17.42 6.12
CA LEU A 32 -7.39 16.94 5.38
C LEU A 32 -7.08 15.69 4.53
N TYR A 33 -7.84 14.61 4.78
CA TYR A 33 -7.85 13.35 4.02
C TYR A 33 -8.60 13.50 2.70
N ARG A 34 -7.98 14.19 1.74
CA ARG A 34 -8.48 14.35 0.38
C ARG A 34 -7.34 14.32 -0.62
N CYS A 35 -7.60 13.94 -1.86
CA CYS A 35 -6.60 13.95 -2.91
C CYS A 35 -6.32 15.37 -3.42
N SER A 36 -5.27 15.50 -4.25
CA SER A 36 -4.91 16.72 -4.96
C SER A 36 -4.39 16.39 -6.36
N ASP A 37 -3.99 17.41 -7.12
CA ASP A 37 -3.41 17.26 -8.47
C ASP A 37 -2.17 16.35 -8.52
N HIS A 38 -1.49 16.21 -7.37
CA HIS A 38 -0.36 15.31 -7.16
C HIS A 38 -0.67 14.28 -6.06
N PRO A 39 -0.07 13.07 -6.11
CA PRO A 39 -0.07 12.14 -4.98
C PRO A 39 0.35 12.82 -3.68
N ARG A 40 -0.37 12.54 -2.58
CA ARG A 40 -0.17 13.20 -1.29
C ARG A 40 0.37 12.23 -0.25
N HIS A 41 1.33 12.68 0.54
CA HIS A 41 1.81 11.96 1.73
C HIS A 41 1.44 12.77 2.97
N LEU A 42 0.58 12.22 3.83
CA LEU A 42 0.04 12.93 4.99
C LEU A 42 0.84 12.67 6.27
N SER A 43 1.39 11.48 6.46
CA SER A 43 2.15 11.09 7.65
C SER A 43 3.59 11.61 7.63
N VAL A 44 3.76 12.92 7.45
CA VAL A 44 5.06 13.60 7.31
C VAL A 44 5.83 13.63 8.63
N ALA A 45 5.13 13.76 9.76
CA ALA A 45 5.72 13.91 11.08
C ALA A 45 5.10 12.91 12.07
N ILE A 46 5.72 11.73 12.19
CA ILE A 46 5.26 10.67 13.10
C ILE A 46 6.08 10.72 14.39
N ASP A 47 5.43 10.56 15.55
CA ASP A 47 6.07 10.57 16.87
C ASP A 47 7.21 9.55 17.02
N LYS A 48 7.07 8.35 16.44
CA LYS A 48 8.13 7.33 16.35
C LYS A 48 9.43 7.83 15.74
N PHE A 49 9.36 8.80 14.82
CA PHE A 49 10.53 9.42 14.18
C PHE A 49 10.82 10.82 14.75
N ASN A 50 10.40 11.09 15.99
CA ASN A 50 10.52 12.39 16.65
C ASN A 50 9.91 13.54 15.86
N TYR A 51 8.81 13.28 15.13
CA TYR A 51 8.16 14.24 14.23
C TYR A 51 9.06 14.77 13.11
N ILE A 52 10.11 14.02 12.74
CA ILE A 52 11.00 14.31 11.62
C ILE A 52 10.65 13.35 10.49
N LEU A 53 10.59 13.87 9.26
CA LEU A 53 10.38 13.05 8.07
C LEU A 53 11.53 12.03 7.93
N SER A 54 11.19 10.75 7.88
CA SER A 54 12.15 9.63 7.89
C SER A 54 13.10 9.64 6.69
N SER A 55 12.61 10.01 5.51
CA SER A 55 13.40 10.19 4.29
C SER A 55 12.69 11.15 3.33
N LYS A 56 13.44 11.83 2.45
CA LYS A 56 12.87 12.65 1.37
C LYS A 56 11.99 11.83 0.42
N THR A 57 12.28 10.54 0.26
CA THR A 57 11.53 9.58 -0.56
C THR A 57 10.39 8.89 0.18
N ALA A 58 10.20 9.15 1.48
CA ALA A 58 9.19 8.46 2.27
C ALA A 58 7.78 8.70 1.73
N PHE A 59 7.04 7.61 1.50
CA PHE A 59 5.67 7.63 1.00
C PHE A 59 4.77 6.57 1.69
N GLY A 60 5.23 6.02 2.81
CA GLY A 60 4.48 5.07 3.65
C GLY A 60 3.64 5.74 4.73
N GLY A 61 2.96 4.95 5.55
CA GLY A 61 2.12 5.44 6.63
C GLY A 61 0.72 5.83 6.16
N VAL A 62 0.57 7.05 5.66
CA VAL A 62 -0.69 7.57 5.12
C VAL A 62 -0.45 8.31 3.81
N SER A 63 -0.92 7.72 2.71
CA SER A 63 -0.74 8.23 1.35
C SER A 63 -2.04 8.23 0.57
N LEU A 64 -2.23 9.25 -0.27
CA LEU A 64 -3.44 9.44 -1.05
C LEU A 64 -3.13 9.63 -2.53
N LEU A 65 -3.92 8.95 -3.36
CA LEU A 65 -3.87 9.05 -4.82
C LEU A 65 -5.29 9.15 -5.35
N THR A 66 -5.49 9.99 -6.37
CA THR A 66 -6.73 9.93 -7.15
C THR A 66 -6.81 8.60 -7.90
N GLN A 67 -8.02 8.22 -8.33
CA GLN A 67 -8.21 7.04 -9.18
C GLN A 67 -7.26 7.07 -10.38
N GLN A 68 -7.18 8.21 -11.06
CA GLN A 68 -6.34 8.40 -12.25
C GLN A 68 -4.84 8.28 -11.92
N GLN A 69 -4.38 8.87 -10.82
CA GLN A 69 -2.98 8.76 -10.39
C GLN A 69 -2.62 7.30 -10.06
N PHE A 70 -3.50 6.59 -9.35
CA PHE A 70 -3.28 5.20 -8.96
C PHE A 70 -3.26 4.26 -10.17
N LEU A 71 -4.19 4.45 -11.12
CA LEU A 71 -4.19 3.71 -12.39
C LEU A 71 -2.93 4.00 -13.21
N LYS A 72 -2.47 5.26 -13.26
CA LYS A 72 -1.28 5.67 -14.03
C LYS A 72 -0.01 4.95 -13.55
N VAL A 73 0.10 4.62 -12.27
CA VAL A 73 1.24 3.88 -11.69
C VAL A 73 1.04 2.37 -11.68
N ASN A 74 -0.05 1.87 -12.25
CA ASN A 74 -0.45 0.45 -12.18
C ASN A 74 -0.60 -0.04 -10.72
N GLY A 75 -1.03 0.83 -9.80
CA GLY A 75 -1.12 0.54 -8.37
C GLY A 75 0.22 0.17 -7.71
N PHE A 76 0.14 -0.56 -6.59
CA PHE A 76 1.29 -1.11 -5.89
C PHE A 76 1.82 -2.36 -6.58
N SER A 77 3.10 -2.71 -6.38
CA SER A 77 3.61 -4.06 -6.70
C SER A 77 2.87 -5.13 -5.89
N ASN A 78 2.62 -6.30 -6.49
CA ASN A 78 2.05 -7.47 -5.80
C ASN A 78 3.12 -8.43 -5.26
N THR A 79 4.40 -8.12 -5.42
CA THR A 79 5.51 -9.06 -5.16
C THR A 79 6.31 -8.74 -3.89
N PHE A 80 5.97 -7.67 -3.17
CA PHE A 80 6.53 -7.36 -1.86
C PHE A 80 5.84 -8.20 -0.77
N TRP A 81 6.52 -9.27 -0.35
CA TRP A 81 6.12 -10.15 0.74
C TRP A 81 7.08 -9.97 1.91
N GLY A 82 6.54 -9.92 3.14
CA GLY A 82 7.30 -9.52 4.32
C GLY A 82 7.51 -8.00 4.39
N TRP A 83 8.38 -7.56 5.29
CA TRP A 83 8.53 -6.13 5.60
C TRP A 83 9.48 -5.40 4.66
N GLY A 84 9.03 -4.23 4.19
CA GLY A 84 9.84 -3.12 3.69
C GLY A 84 9.93 -3.02 2.16
N GLY A 85 10.06 -1.78 1.67
CA GLY A 85 10.37 -1.42 0.29
C GLY A 85 9.16 -1.21 -0.64
N GLU A 86 7.96 -1.62 -0.24
CA GLU A 86 6.73 -1.46 -1.02
C GLU A 86 6.33 0.01 -1.19
N ASP A 87 6.52 0.81 -0.15
CA ASP A 87 6.25 2.25 -0.19
C ASP A 87 7.30 3.01 -1.03
N ASP A 88 8.55 2.55 -0.98
CA ASP A 88 9.64 3.07 -1.81
C ASP A 88 9.42 2.70 -3.28
N ASP A 89 8.92 1.50 -3.57
CA ASP A 89 8.49 1.09 -4.91
C ASP A 89 7.36 1.99 -5.41
N LEU A 90 6.31 2.24 -4.61
CA LEU A 90 5.25 3.15 -5.02
C LEU A 90 5.77 4.58 -5.27
N TYR A 91 6.65 5.09 -4.40
CA TYR A 91 7.34 6.37 -4.63
C TYR A 91 8.05 6.37 -5.99
N ASN A 92 8.84 5.33 -6.28
CA ASN A 92 9.57 5.20 -7.53
C ASN A 92 8.64 5.14 -8.74
N ARG A 93 7.51 4.44 -8.65
CA ARG A 93 6.48 4.39 -9.71
C ARG A 93 5.91 5.77 -10.00
N ILE A 94 5.59 6.54 -8.97
CA ILE A 94 5.07 7.91 -9.08
C ILE A 94 6.06 8.80 -9.83
N ILE A 95 7.32 8.80 -9.40
CA ILE A 95 8.39 9.59 -10.04
C ILE A 95 8.62 9.13 -11.48
N HIS A 96 8.67 7.80 -11.72
CA HIS A 96 8.86 7.22 -13.05
C HIS A 96 7.75 7.63 -14.02
N ARG A 97 6.51 7.78 -13.54
CA ARG A 97 5.36 8.27 -14.32
C ARG A 97 5.26 9.80 -14.40
N GLY A 98 6.33 10.51 -14.01
CA GLY A 98 6.46 11.96 -14.15
C GLY A 98 5.58 12.76 -13.19
N MET A 99 5.19 12.18 -12.06
CA MET A 99 4.45 12.88 -11.02
C MET A 99 5.38 13.28 -9.87
N SER A 100 4.98 14.29 -9.12
CA SER A 100 5.63 14.71 -7.88
C SER A 100 4.76 14.37 -6.67
N ILE A 101 5.34 14.38 -5.48
CA ILE A 101 4.61 14.16 -4.22
C ILE A 101 4.42 15.49 -3.52
N THR A 102 3.22 15.72 -3.02
CA THR A 102 2.91 16.86 -2.16
C THR A 102 2.75 16.44 -0.72
N ARG A 103 3.14 17.33 0.19
CA ARG A 103 3.12 17.11 1.64
C ARG A 103 2.51 18.35 2.32
N PRO A 104 1.62 18.18 3.30
CA PRO A 104 1.18 19.30 4.14
C PRO A 104 2.32 19.82 5.02
N ASP A 105 2.12 20.99 5.62
CA ASP A 105 3.05 21.55 6.60
C ASP A 105 3.26 20.57 7.77
N ALA A 106 4.52 20.34 8.15
CA ALA A 106 4.87 19.37 9.18
C ALA A 106 4.29 19.68 10.58
N GLN A 107 3.88 20.93 10.85
CA GLN A 107 3.19 21.28 12.09
C GLN A 107 1.76 20.76 12.15
N ILE A 108 1.11 20.64 10.99
CA ILE A 108 -0.26 20.11 10.83
C ILE A 108 -0.22 18.60 10.54
N ALA A 109 0.80 18.14 9.81
CA ALA A 109 0.94 16.75 9.36
C ALA A 109 1.47 15.78 10.45
N LYS A 110 1.07 16.01 11.72
CA LYS A 110 1.54 15.22 12.85
C LYS A 110 0.68 13.99 13.10
N TYR A 111 1.35 12.88 13.39
CA TYR A 111 0.74 11.59 13.69
C TYR A 111 1.30 11.00 14.97
N LYS A 112 0.44 10.27 15.67
CA LYS A 112 0.85 9.34 16.72
C LYS A 112 0.72 7.91 16.22
N MET A 113 1.76 7.12 16.46
CA MET A 113 1.73 5.69 16.23
C MET A 113 1.25 4.96 17.49
N ILE A 114 0.21 4.14 17.34
CA ILE A 114 -0.21 3.19 18.38
C ILE A 114 0.93 2.20 18.57
N LYS A 115 1.44 2.09 19.79
CA LYS A 115 2.62 1.25 20.07
C LYS A 115 2.27 -0.23 19.96
N HIS A 116 3.00 -0.96 19.15
CA HIS A 116 2.97 -2.41 19.06
C HIS A 116 4.39 -2.96 18.89
N GLY A 117 4.58 -4.24 19.24
CA GLY A 117 5.81 -4.97 18.89
C GLY A 117 5.85 -5.28 17.40
N ARG A 118 6.97 -5.81 16.89
CA ARG A 118 6.99 -6.27 15.50
C ARG A 118 6.00 -7.41 15.32
N ASP A 119 5.12 -7.30 14.33
CA ASP A 119 4.10 -8.30 14.09
C ASP A 119 4.74 -9.62 13.60
N LEU A 120 4.17 -10.73 14.05
CA LEU A 120 4.55 -12.07 13.57
C LEU A 120 4.34 -12.14 12.06
N HIS A 121 5.25 -12.80 11.34
CA HIS A 121 5.22 -12.96 9.87
C HIS A 121 5.47 -11.66 9.07
N ASN A 122 6.02 -10.64 9.73
CA ASN A 122 6.46 -9.39 9.09
C ASN A 122 7.99 -9.22 9.20
N GLU A 123 8.74 -10.30 8.98
CA GLU A 123 10.21 -10.29 8.99
C GLU A 123 10.77 -9.44 7.84
N VAL A 124 11.99 -8.91 8.00
CA VAL A 124 12.65 -8.14 6.93
C VAL A 124 12.88 -9.07 5.76
N ASN A 125 12.40 -8.68 4.57
CA ASN A 125 12.72 -9.41 3.35
C ASN A 125 13.86 -8.69 2.60
N PRO A 126 15.09 -9.22 2.59
CA PRO A 126 16.22 -8.58 1.92
C PRO A 126 16.03 -8.49 0.39
N GLU A 127 15.20 -9.34 -0.22
CA GLU A 127 14.90 -9.27 -1.65
C GLU A 127 14.14 -8.01 -2.04
N ASN A 128 13.38 -7.42 -1.11
CA ASN A 128 12.58 -6.24 -1.40
C ASN A 128 13.44 -5.02 -1.73
N ALA A 129 14.65 -4.92 -1.16
CA ALA A 129 15.61 -3.88 -1.54
C ALA A 129 16.02 -3.99 -3.02
N VAL A 130 16.20 -5.22 -3.53
CA VAL A 130 16.50 -5.47 -4.94
C VAL A 130 15.28 -5.19 -5.81
N LYS A 131 14.08 -5.57 -5.39
CA LYS A 131 12.83 -5.29 -6.12
C LYS A 131 12.61 -3.78 -6.30
N THR A 132 12.86 -3.00 -5.26
CA THR A 132 12.76 -1.53 -5.28
C THR A 132 13.70 -0.89 -6.32
N GLN A 133 14.87 -1.48 -6.56
CA GLN A 133 15.80 -1.00 -7.60
C GLN A 133 15.29 -1.30 -9.02
N LYS A 134 14.40 -2.28 -9.17
CA LYS A 134 13.83 -2.74 -10.44
C LYS A 134 12.42 -2.21 -10.70
N THR A 135 11.95 -1.21 -9.95
CA THR A 135 10.61 -0.64 -10.11
C THR A 135 10.31 -0.27 -11.57
N ALA A 136 11.23 0.44 -12.24
CA ALA A 136 11.04 0.88 -13.62
C ALA A 136 10.94 -0.29 -14.62
N GLU A 137 11.58 -1.42 -14.34
CA GLU A 137 11.52 -2.63 -15.18
C GLU A 137 10.20 -3.37 -15.01
N ASN A 138 9.62 -3.32 -13.79
CA ASN A 138 8.48 -4.15 -13.41
C ASN A 138 7.14 -3.41 -13.38
N ILE A 139 7.13 -2.07 -13.39
CA ILE A 139 5.89 -1.27 -13.22
C ILE A 139 4.78 -1.65 -14.20
N ASP A 140 5.13 -2.02 -15.44
CA ASP A 140 4.17 -2.36 -16.49
C ASP A 140 3.69 -3.83 -16.43
N THR A 141 4.33 -4.69 -15.65
CA THR A 141 4.02 -6.14 -15.57
C THR A 141 3.59 -6.60 -14.18
N ASP A 142 3.88 -5.80 -13.15
CA ASP A 142 3.54 -6.08 -11.75
C ASP A 142 2.73 -4.93 -11.15
N GLY A 143 1.44 -5.17 -10.91
CA GLY A 143 0.54 -4.18 -10.35
C GLY A 143 -0.94 -4.55 -10.45
N LEU A 144 -1.81 -3.58 -10.67
CA LEU A 144 -3.25 -3.82 -10.87
C LEU A 144 -3.53 -4.82 -12.00
N ASN A 145 -2.75 -4.76 -13.08
CA ASN A 145 -2.91 -5.66 -14.22
C ASN A 145 -2.56 -7.13 -13.94
N SER A 146 -1.77 -7.41 -12.91
CA SER A 146 -1.38 -8.76 -12.49
C SER A 146 -2.01 -9.17 -11.15
N LEU A 147 -2.94 -8.35 -10.63
CA LEU A 147 -3.59 -8.58 -9.34
C LEU A 147 -4.44 -9.86 -9.39
N ASN A 148 -4.14 -10.79 -8.49
CA ASN A 148 -4.88 -12.05 -8.36
C ASN A 148 -5.22 -12.32 -6.89
N PHE A 149 -6.50 -12.56 -6.61
CA PHE A 149 -7.01 -12.85 -5.28
C PHE A 149 -8.41 -13.47 -5.36
N THR A 150 -8.89 -14.02 -4.25
CA THR A 150 -10.27 -14.46 -4.07
C THR A 150 -10.88 -13.79 -2.85
N VAL A 151 -12.03 -13.13 -3.01
CA VAL A 151 -12.82 -12.65 -1.87
C VAL A 151 -13.44 -13.87 -1.17
N LYS A 152 -13.22 -13.99 0.14
CA LYS A 152 -13.82 -15.04 0.98
C LYS A 152 -15.08 -14.57 1.66
N GLU A 153 -15.07 -13.33 2.14
CA GLU A 153 -16.18 -12.75 2.90
C GLU A 153 -16.17 -11.23 2.77
N ILE A 154 -17.36 -10.64 2.76
CA ILE A 154 -17.58 -9.20 2.88
C ILE A 154 -18.54 -8.98 4.04
N MET A 155 -18.08 -8.31 5.09
CA MET A 155 -18.87 -7.94 6.26
C MET A 155 -19.05 -6.42 6.26
N LYS A 156 -20.31 -5.97 6.19
CA LYS A 156 -20.68 -4.55 6.31
C LYS A 156 -21.07 -4.26 7.75
N ASP A 157 -20.22 -3.54 8.46
CA ASP A 157 -20.50 -3.02 9.80
C ASP A 157 -21.04 -1.58 9.70
N VAL A 158 -21.45 -1.01 10.84
CA VAL A 158 -21.90 0.38 10.96
C VAL A 158 -20.77 1.37 10.65
N LEU A 159 -19.53 1.04 11.01
CA LEU A 159 -18.38 1.95 10.92
C LEU A 159 -17.37 1.60 9.81
N TYR A 160 -17.42 0.39 9.26
CA TYR A 160 -16.49 -0.06 8.23
C TYR A 160 -17.04 -1.25 7.42
N THR A 161 -16.44 -1.49 6.26
CA THR A 161 -16.61 -2.75 5.52
C THR A 161 -15.32 -3.55 5.62
N LEU A 162 -15.39 -4.77 6.13
CA LEU A 162 -14.27 -5.71 6.18
C LEU A 162 -14.37 -6.68 5.01
N ILE A 163 -13.30 -6.76 4.22
CA ILE A 163 -13.19 -7.66 3.08
C ILE A 163 -12.08 -8.67 3.37
N SER A 164 -12.48 -9.90 3.66
CA SER A 164 -11.56 -11.01 3.90
C SER A 164 -11.18 -11.63 2.56
N VAL A 165 -9.89 -11.73 2.28
CA VAL A 165 -9.37 -12.13 0.96
C VAL A 165 -8.30 -13.21 1.10
N ASP A 166 -8.18 -14.01 0.06
CA ASP A 166 -7.09 -14.97 -0.12
C ASP A 166 -6.22 -14.53 -1.29
N VAL A 167 -4.98 -14.23 -0.95
CA VAL A 167 -3.95 -13.71 -1.85
C VAL A 167 -2.94 -14.79 -2.23
N ARG A 168 -3.12 -16.03 -1.74
CA ARG A 168 -2.28 -17.15 -2.13
C ARG A 168 -2.84 -17.73 -3.43
N ILE A 169 -2.00 -17.72 -4.46
CA ILE A 169 -2.29 -18.42 -5.71
C ILE A 169 -2.40 -19.91 -5.35
N LYS A 170 -3.56 -20.53 -5.57
CA LYS A 170 -3.60 -21.97 -5.82
C LYS A 170 -2.90 -22.17 -7.15
N THR A 171 -1.59 -22.32 -7.13
CA THR A 171 -0.94 -23.04 -8.21
C THR A 171 -1.50 -24.44 -8.07
N LEU A 172 -2.42 -24.81 -8.96
CA LEU A 172 -2.77 -26.21 -9.19
C LEU A 172 -1.50 -26.88 -9.74
N TYR A 173 -0.52 -27.09 -8.87
CA TYR A 173 0.38 -28.20 -9.06
C TYR A 173 -0.52 -29.42 -8.90
N LEU A 174 -0.79 -30.07 -10.04
CA LEU A 174 -1.10 -31.48 -10.04
C LEU A 174 0.01 -32.13 -9.19
N ASP A 175 -0.33 -32.57 -7.98
CA ASP A 175 0.43 -33.58 -7.25
C ASP A 175 0.30 -34.90 -8.03
N THR A 176 0.86 -34.93 -9.23
CA THR A 176 1.20 -36.15 -9.95
C THR A 176 2.65 -36.42 -9.61
N ASP A 177 2.87 -37.14 -8.52
CA ASP A 177 3.99 -38.09 -8.31
C ASP A 177 4.38 -38.23 -6.83
N LYS A 178 3.45 -38.67 -5.99
CA LYS A 178 3.78 -39.44 -4.76
C LYS A 178 2.82 -40.60 -4.53
N GLU A 179 2.62 -41.42 -5.55
CA GLU A 179 2.10 -42.78 -5.40
C GLU A 179 2.80 -43.72 -6.36
N LYS A 180 4.07 -44.06 -6.07
CA LYS A 180 4.71 -45.33 -6.48
C LYS A 180 5.68 -45.81 -5.39
N THR A 181 5.10 -46.55 -4.44
CA THR A 181 5.47 -47.87 -3.88
C THR A 181 6.82 -48.52 -4.27
N PRO A 182 7.37 -49.44 -3.47
CA PRO A 182 6.69 -50.34 -2.50
C PRO A 182 7.00 -50.09 -1.02
#